data_AF-A0A1T4U5M5-F1
#
_entry.id   AF-A0A1T4U5M5-F1
#
_cell.length_a   1.000
_cell.length_b   1.000
_cell.length_c   1.000
_cell.angle_alpha   90.00
_cell.angle_beta   90.00
_cell.angle_gamma   90.00
#
_symmetry.space_group_name_H-M   'P 1'
#
loop_
_entity.id
_entity.type
_entity.pdbx_description
1 polymer ?
#
loop_
_entity_poly.entity_id
_entity_poly.type
_entity_poly.pdbx_seq_one_letter_code
_entity_poly.pdbx_strand_id
1 'polypeptide(L)'
;MLKSIGGFLIFSVLNLTSYSVFSSSFQHVALTKTVTNISQHSESSTLVDAKPGDIIEYNIYITNSSSYAISNINIFASVPRFTTLVTTINCNDGYLPSALNCQILTPNGFNRSGYQGEITWQLLGKLEAGITAQVSYQVTIK
;
A
#
# COMPACT_ATOMS: atom_id res chain seq x y z
N MET A 1 37.28 4.33 17.02
CA MET A 1 37.84 5.31 16.06
C MET A 1 36.69 5.80 15.19
N LEU A 2 36.02 6.88 15.63
CA LEU A 2 34.95 7.53 14.86
C LEU A 2 35.60 8.36 13.74
N LYS A 3 35.30 8.04 12.48
CA LYS A 3 35.47 8.97 11.36
C LYS A 3 34.09 9.53 11.03
N SER A 4 33.85 10.77 11.45
CA SER A 4 32.79 11.60 10.89
C SER A 4 33.27 12.07 9.51
N ILE A 5 32.54 11.69 8.46
CA ILE A 5 32.67 12.26 7.12
C ILE A 5 31.28 12.75 6.72
N GLY A 6 31.24 14.02 6.31
CA GLY A 6 30.05 14.81 6.10
C GLY A 6 29.03 14.22 5.13
N GLY A 7 27.78 14.41 5.51
CA GLY A 7 26.59 14.07 4.75
C GLY A 7 25.44 14.06 5.73
N PHE A 8 24.73 15.18 5.86
CA PHE A 8 23.51 15.24 6.65
C PHE A 8 22.48 14.36 5.94
N LEU A 9 22.47 13.06 6.24
CA LEU A 9 21.50 12.11 5.72
C LEU A 9 20.19 12.41 6.42
N ILE A 10 19.32 13.19 5.76
CA ILE A 10 17.93 13.33 6.18
C ILE A 10 17.25 12.00 5.89
N PHE A 11 17.31 11.06 6.85
CA PHE A 11 16.52 9.85 6.80
C PHE A 11 15.06 10.22 7.08
N SER A 12 14.22 10.13 6.06
CA SER A 12 12.78 10.29 6.25
C SER A 12 12.22 8.95 6.69
N VAL A 13 11.96 8.77 7.98
CA VAL A 13 11.18 7.61 8.45
C VAL A 13 9.75 7.79 7.95
N LEU A 14 9.38 7.05 6.90
CA LEU A 14 8.00 7.00 6.41
C LEU A 14 7.16 6.20 7.40
N ASN A 15 6.64 6.88 8.42
CA ASN A 15 5.61 6.31 9.29
C ASN A 15 4.37 5.95 8.47
N LEU A 16 3.78 4.80 8.79
CA LEU A 16 2.71 4.22 8.02
C LEU A 16 1.48 5.14 8.04
N THR A 17 0.97 5.52 6.86
CA THR A 17 -0.38 6.08 6.72
C THR A 17 -1.38 5.14 7.40
N SER A 18 -2.47 5.69 7.94
CA SER A 18 -3.55 4.86 8.51
C SER A 18 -4.26 4.14 7.37
N TYR A 19 -4.23 2.80 7.40
CA TYR A 19 -5.03 1.94 6.50
C TYR A 19 -6.19 1.37 7.29
N SER A 20 -7.38 1.35 6.70
CA SER A 20 -8.53 0.68 7.28
C SER A 20 -9.19 -0.22 6.26
N VAL A 21 -9.76 -1.33 6.74
CA VAL A 21 -10.54 -2.26 5.92
C VAL A 21 -11.91 -2.43 6.53
N PHE A 22 -12.93 -2.34 5.68
CA PHE A 22 -14.32 -2.64 6.01
C PHE A 22 -14.78 -3.85 5.19
N SER A 23 -15.52 -4.78 5.82
CA SER A 23 -16.11 -5.94 5.14
C SER A 23 -17.48 -6.26 5.72
N SER A 24 -18.28 -7.09 5.02
CA SER A 24 -19.63 -7.46 5.42
C SER A 24 -19.73 -8.22 6.76
N SER A 25 -18.64 -8.80 7.25
CA SER A 25 -18.56 -9.46 8.56
C SER A 25 -17.33 -8.95 9.31
N PHE A 26 -17.56 -8.09 10.29
CA PHE A 26 -16.54 -7.30 11.00
C PHE A 26 -15.57 -8.08 11.90
N GLN A 27 -15.60 -9.41 11.89
CA GLN A 27 -14.70 -10.21 12.71
C GLN A 27 -13.76 -11.03 11.83
N HIS A 28 -12.46 -10.80 12.03
CA HIS A 28 -11.32 -11.54 11.46
C HIS A 28 -10.86 -11.15 10.04
N VAL A 29 -10.78 -9.86 9.71
CA VAL A 29 -9.94 -9.40 8.57
C VAL A 29 -8.62 -8.87 9.11
N ALA A 30 -7.51 -9.47 8.71
CA ALA A 30 -6.18 -9.00 9.06
C ALA A 30 -5.60 -8.17 7.92
N LEU A 31 -5.04 -7.01 8.26
CA LEU A 31 -4.40 -6.10 7.33
C LEU A 31 -2.93 -6.00 7.71
N THR A 32 -2.05 -6.40 6.80
CA THR A 32 -0.60 -6.25 6.97
C THR A 32 -0.05 -5.41 5.84
N LYS A 33 1.03 -4.69 6.10
CA LYS A 33 1.65 -3.82 5.10
C LYS A 33 3.16 -3.95 5.13
N THR A 34 3.75 -3.95 3.95
CA THR A 34 5.19 -3.79 3.78
C THR A 34 5.52 -2.64 2.86
N VAL A 35 6.76 -2.18 2.96
CA VAL A 35 7.37 -1.14 2.15
C VAL A 35 8.71 -1.63 1.64
N THR A 36 9.01 -1.31 0.39
CA THR A 36 10.27 -1.63 -0.26
C THR A 36 10.79 -0.37 -0.96
N ASN A 37 12.04 0.02 -0.69
CA ASN A 37 12.71 1.03 -1.48
C ASN A 37 13.29 0.36 -2.73
N ILE A 38 12.53 0.41 -3.83
CA ILE A 38 12.89 -0.26 -5.08
C ILE A 38 14.03 0.47 -5.81
N SER A 39 14.23 1.77 -5.55
CA SER A 39 15.37 2.53 -6.07
C SER A 39 16.69 2.12 -5.43
N GLN A 40 16.67 1.68 -4.18
CA GLN A 40 17.85 1.23 -3.44
C GLN A 40 17.94 -0.30 -3.32
N HIS A 41 17.01 -1.05 -3.94
CA HIS A 41 16.91 -2.50 -3.83
C HIS A 41 16.89 -3.01 -2.38
N SER A 42 16.17 -2.32 -1.50
CA SER A 42 16.03 -2.76 -0.11
C SER A 42 15.23 -4.06 -0.04
N GLU A 43 15.36 -4.78 1.08
CA GLU A 43 14.41 -5.83 1.42
C GLU A 43 13.03 -5.23 1.73
N SER A 44 11.99 -6.05 1.56
CA SER A 44 10.63 -5.71 1.99
C SER A 44 10.57 -5.71 3.52
N SER A 45 10.14 -4.61 4.11
CA SER A 45 10.11 -4.40 5.55
C SER A 45 8.86 -3.62 5.97
N THR A 46 8.64 -3.42 7.27
CA THR A 46 7.63 -2.47 7.75
C THR A 46 8.15 -1.02 7.74
N LEU A 47 9.46 -0.84 7.50
CA LEU A 47 10.14 0.44 7.47
C LEU A 47 11.35 0.35 6.54
N VAL A 48 11.57 1.40 5.75
CA VAL A 48 12.74 1.54 4.87
C VAL A 48 13.36 2.92 5.04
N ASP A 49 14.68 2.97 4.88
CA ASP A 49 15.40 4.22 4.71
C ASP A 49 15.24 4.71 3.27
N ALA A 50 14.99 6.01 3.11
CA ALA A 50 14.76 6.60 1.80
C ALA A 50 15.17 8.08 1.73
N LYS A 51 15.48 8.52 0.51
CA LYS A 51 15.92 9.87 0.15
C LYS A 51 14.94 10.50 -0.84
N PRO A 52 14.91 11.85 -0.95
CA PRO A 52 14.21 12.52 -2.04
C PRO A 52 14.58 11.94 -3.40
N GLY A 53 13.56 11.67 -4.23
CA GLY A 53 13.70 11.01 -5.53
C GLY A 53 13.64 9.47 -5.51
N ASP A 54 13.73 8.83 -4.34
CA ASP A 54 13.55 7.37 -4.27
C ASP A 54 12.10 6.98 -4.53
N ILE A 55 11.93 5.82 -5.18
CA ILE A 55 10.64 5.18 -5.40
C ILE A 55 10.44 4.11 -4.33
N ILE A 56 9.31 4.23 -3.63
CA ILE A 56 8.89 3.31 -2.58
C ILE A 56 7.64 2.56 -3.05
N GLU A 57 7.72 1.24 -3.02
CA GLU A 57 6.56 0.37 -3.23
C GLU A 57 5.89 0.06 -1.89
N TYR A 58 4.58 0.24 -1.85
CA TYR A 58 3.73 -0.10 -0.72
C TYR A 58 2.89 -1.32 -1.08
N ASN A 59 3.05 -2.40 -0.32
CA ASN A 59 2.26 -3.63 -0.48
C ASN A 59 1.31 -3.80 0.69
N ILE A 60 0.01 -3.95 0.40
CA ILE A 60 -1.06 -4.08 1.40
C ILE A 60 -1.69 -5.46 1.24
N TYR A 61 -1.62 -6.27 2.29
CA TYR A 61 -2.15 -7.63 2.35
C TYR A 61 -3.44 -7.65 3.15
N ILE A 62 -4.45 -8.30 2.59
CA ILE A 62 -5.78 -8.47 3.17
C ILE A 62 -6.02 -9.97 3.32
N THR A 63 -5.97 -10.44 4.56
CA THR A 63 -6.18 -11.85 4.89
C THR A 63 -7.56 -12.02 5.50
N ASN A 64 -8.36 -12.91 4.91
CA ASN A 64 -9.59 -13.37 5.55
C ASN A 64 -9.23 -14.42 6.61
N SER A 65 -9.09 -14.00 7.86
CA SER A 65 -8.80 -14.88 9.00
C SER A 65 -10.06 -15.47 9.64
N SER A 66 -11.23 -15.28 9.03
CA SER A 66 -12.48 -15.89 9.50
C SER A 66 -12.64 -17.32 8.98
N SER A 67 -13.63 -18.05 9.49
CA SER A 67 -14.00 -19.39 9.02
C SER A 67 -14.96 -19.38 7.81
N TYR A 68 -15.33 -18.21 7.28
CA TYR A 68 -16.30 -18.06 6.20
C TYR A 68 -15.79 -17.10 5.13
N ALA A 69 -16.37 -17.14 3.92
CA ALA A 69 -16.05 -16.15 2.90
C ALA A 69 -16.52 -14.75 3.33
N ILE A 70 -15.70 -13.73 3.08
CA ILE A 70 -16.04 -12.31 3.31
C ILE A 70 -16.26 -11.59 1.98
N SER A 71 -17.07 -10.53 2.01
CA SER A 71 -17.41 -9.73 0.82
C SER A 71 -17.42 -8.24 1.14
N ASN A 72 -17.62 -7.40 0.11
CA ASN A 72 -17.70 -5.94 0.22
C ASN A 72 -16.46 -5.33 0.90
N ILE A 73 -15.28 -5.78 0.49
CA ILE A 73 -14.01 -5.35 1.09
C ILE A 73 -13.64 -3.98 0.51
N ASN A 74 -13.56 -2.97 1.37
CA ASN A 74 -13.04 -1.66 0.99
C ASN A 74 -11.75 -1.41 1.76
N ILE A 75 -10.66 -1.12 1.05
CA ILE A 75 -9.36 -0.74 1.63
C ILE A 75 -9.21 0.76 1.43
N PHE A 76 -9.07 1.49 2.53
CA PHE A 76 -8.85 2.93 2.52
C PHE A 76 -7.39 3.22 2.85
N ALA A 77 -6.76 4.06 2.03
CA ALA A 77 -5.41 4.54 2.22
C ALA A 77 -5.29 6.01 1.80
N SER A 78 -4.11 6.57 2.03
CA SER A 78 -3.71 7.85 1.45
C SER A 78 -2.28 7.75 0.94
N VAL A 79 -2.00 8.45 -0.17
CA VAL A 79 -0.63 8.73 -0.61
C VAL A 79 0.08 9.46 0.54
N PRO A 80 1.20 8.92 1.08
CA PRO A 80 1.92 9.53 2.19
C PRO A 80 2.29 10.99 1.94
N ARG A 81 2.39 11.78 3.01
CA ARG A 81 2.86 13.17 2.89
C ARG A 81 4.28 13.18 2.33
N PHE A 82 4.60 14.24 1.59
CA PHE A 82 5.89 14.43 0.92
C PHE A 82 6.18 13.39 -0.17
N THR A 83 5.17 12.65 -0.65
CA THR A 83 5.29 11.77 -1.79
C THR A 83 4.20 12.04 -2.83
N THR A 84 4.35 11.45 -4.01
CA THR A 84 3.34 11.45 -5.10
C THR A 84 3.35 10.10 -5.79
N LEU A 85 2.22 9.66 -6.34
CA LEU A 85 2.21 8.45 -7.18
C LEU A 85 3.23 8.55 -8.32
N VAL A 86 3.96 7.46 -8.57
CA VAL A 86 4.87 7.36 -9.72
C VAL A 86 4.08 7.05 -10.99
N THR A 87 3.11 6.14 -10.89
CA THR A 87 2.30 5.62 -12.00
C THR A 87 0.83 5.57 -11.63
N THR A 88 -0.03 5.26 -12.62
CA THR A 88 -1.43 4.89 -12.36
C THR A 88 -1.47 3.60 -11.54
N ILE A 89 -2.27 3.57 -10.47
CA ILE A 89 -2.51 2.35 -9.69
C ILE A 89 -3.38 1.42 -10.54
N ASN A 90 -2.97 0.16 -10.68
CA ASN A 90 -3.74 -0.89 -11.34
C ASN A 90 -4.08 -2.02 -10.35
N CYS A 91 -5.27 -2.59 -10.47
CA CYS A 91 -5.68 -3.76 -9.68
C CYS A 91 -4.80 -4.99 -9.93
N ASN A 92 -4.11 -5.05 -11.07
CA ASN A 92 -3.19 -6.12 -11.44
C ASN A 92 -1.76 -5.92 -10.92
N ASP A 93 -1.46 -4.79 -10.26
CA ASP A 93 -0.13 -4.54 -9.68
C ASP A 93 0.09 -5.38 -8.40
N GLY A 94 -0.99 -5.95 -7.84
CA GLY A 94 -0.95 -6.88 -6.72
C GLY A 94 -1.48 -8.26 -7.10
N TYR A 95 -1.72 -9.09 -6.08
CA TYR A 95 -2.32 -10.42 -6.25
C TYR A 95 -3.79 -10.41 -5.80
N LEU A 96 -4.71 -10.57 -6.76
CA LEU A 96 -6.14 -10.71 -6.48
C LEU A 96 -6.63 -12.09 -6.94
N PRO A 97 -7.26 -12.89 -6.06
CA PRO A 97 -7.99 -14.08 -6.48
C PRO A 97 -9.00 -13.77 -7.58
N SER A 98 -9.19 -14.68 -8.54
CA SER A 98 -10.08 -14.49 -9.71
C SER A 98 -11.55 -14.26 -9.35
N ALA A 99 -11.97 -14.63 -8.15
CA ALA A 99 -13.31 -14.37 -7.62
C ALA A 99 -13.53 -12.91 -7.17
N LEU A 100 -12.49 -12.08 -7.18
CA LEU A 100 -12.55 -10.67 -6.83
C LEU A 100 -12.43 -9.78 -8.07
N ASN A 101 -13.41 -8.87 -8.20
CA ASN A 101 -13.31 -7.72 -9.09
C ASN A 101 -12.82 -6.52 -8.28
N CYS A 102 -11.92 -5.73 -8.87
CA CYS A 102 -11.35 -4.57 -8.19
C CYS A 102 -11.67 -3.27 -8.94
N GLN A 103 -12.05 -2.26 -8.17
CA GLN A 103 -12.23 -0.89 -8.63
C GLN A 103 -11.37 0.04 -7.75
N ILE A 104 -10.63 0.94 -8.40
CA ILE A 104 -9.80 1.93 -7.72
C ILE A 104 -10.49 3.28 -7.80
N LEU A 105 -10.62 3.95 -6.67
CA LEU A 105 -11.12 5.32 -6.56
C LEU A 105 -10.03 6.24 -6.01
N THR A 106 -9.87 7.39 -6.65
CA THR A 106 -8.97 8.47 -6.22
C THR A 106 -9.78 9.76 -6.06
N PRO A 107 -10.40 10.00 -4.88
CA PRO A 107 -11.36 11.11 -4.71
C PRO A 107 -10.77 12.50 -4.91
N ASN A 108 -9.46 12.67 -4.73
CA ASN A 108 -8.80 13.97 -4.78
C ASN A 108 -8.25 14.34 -6.17
N GLY A 109 -8.58 13.59 -7.22
CA GLY A 109 -8.07 13.82 -8.57
C GLY A 109 -7.92 12.56 -9.42
N PHE A 110 -7.21 12.67 -10.53
CA PHE A 110 -7.04 11.54 -11.46
C PHE A 110 -6.00 10.55 -10.95
N ASN A 111 -6.30 9.25 -11.08
CA ASN A 111 -5.36 8.14 -10.84
C ASN A 111 -4.25 8.13 -11.90
N ARG A 112 -3.20 8.92 -11.67
CA ARG A 112 -2.03 9.06 -12.55
C ARG A 112 -0.81 9.50 -11.77
N SER A 113 0.34 9.49 -12.44
CA SER A 113 1.58 10.07 -11.92
C SER A 113 1.36 11.48 -11.37
N GLY A 114 1.93 11.76 -10.19
CA GLY A 114 1.77 13.03 -9.48
C GLY A 114 0.55 13.12 -8.57
N TYR A 115 -0.33 12.10 -8.55
CA TYR A 115 -1.49 12.08 -7.65
C TYR A 115 -1.07 12.12 -6.17
N GLN A 116 -1.86 12.85 -5.39
CA GLN A 116 -1.82 12.93 -3.93
C GLN A 116 -3.26 12.89 -3.42
N GLY A 117 -3.47 12.23 -2.29
CA GLY A 117 -4.78 12.13 -1.66
C GLY A 117 -5.15 10.70 -1.31
N GLU A 118 -6.43 10.50 -1.08
CA GLU A 118 -7.03 9.24 -0.67
C GLU A 118 -7.02 8.23 -1.83
N ILE A 119 -6.84 6.97 -1.49
CA ILE A 119 -6.95 5.84 -2.40
C ILE A 119 -7.95 4.88 -1.76
N THR A 120 -8.94 4.45 -2.54
CA THR A 120 -9.84 3.37 -2.13
C THR A 120 -9.76 2.23 -3.13
N TRP A 121 -9.41 1.04 -2.67
CA TRP A 121 -9.64 -0.19 -3.43
C TRP A 121 -10.96 -0.80 -2.97
N GLN A 122 -11.89 -0.97 -3.90
CA GLN A 122 -13.14 -1.67 -3.69
C GLN A 122 -13.02 -3.06 -4.31
N LEU A 123 -12.99 -4.09 -3.47
CA LEU A 123 -12.93 -5.47 -3.92
C LEU A 123 -14.34 -6.08 -3.80
N LEU A 124 -14.97 -6.28 -4.96
CA LEU A 124 -16.29 -6.87 -5.12
C LEU A 124 -16.16 -8.38 -5.37
N GLY A 125 -17.06 -9.17 -4.81
CA GLY A 125 -16.98 -10.64 -4.84
C GLY A 125 -16.67 -11.21 -3.47
N LYS A 126 -16.06 -12.40 -3.44
CA LYS A 126 -15.78 -13.14 -2.21
C LYS A 126 -14.28 -13.40 -2.06
N LEU A 127 -13.75 -13.10 -0.88
CA LEU A 127 -12.45 -13.59 -0.43
C LEU A 127 -12.71 -14.78 0.50
N GLU A 128 -12.35 -15.98 0.03
CA GLU A 128 -12.57 -17.22 0.78
C GLU A 128 -11.78 -17.27 2.09
N ALA A 129 -12.22 -18.11 3.02
CA ALA A 129 -11.58 -18.28 4.33
C ALA A 129 -10.11 -18.71 4.18
N GLY A 130 -9.21 -18.06 4.93
CA GLY A 130 -7.77 -18.33 4.91
C GLY A 130 -7.02 -17.77 3.69
N ILE A 131 -7.70 -17.12 2.75
CA ILE A 131 -7.06 -16.55 1.55
C ILE A 131 -6.58 -15.12 1.81
N THR A 132 -5.40 -14.80 1.27
CA THR A 132 -4.82 -13.46 1.25
C THR A 132 -4.93 -12.86 -0.16
N ALA A 133 -5.43 -11.63 -0.23
CA ALA A 133 -5.32 -10.76 -1.39
C ALA A 133 -4.26 -9.67 -1.13
N GLN A 134 -3.72 -9.08 -2.17
CA GLN A 134 -2.72 -8.02 -2.12
C GLN A 134 -3.06 -6.93 -3.12
N VAL A 135 -2.96 -5.68 -2.68
CA VAL A 135 -2.93 -4.50 -3.55
C VAL A 135 -1.62 -3.75 -3.35
N SER A 136 -1.16 -3.04 -4.39
CA SER A 136 0.11 -2.33 -4.38
C SER A 136 -0.03 -0.95 -5.00
N TYR A 137 0.85 -0.03 -4.60
CA TYR A 137 1.06 1.25 -5.27
C TYR A 137 2.48 1.77 -5.03
N GLN A 138 2.99 2.58 -5.94
CA GLN A 138 4.34 3.14 -5.88
C GLN A 138 4.31 4.66 -5.78
N VAL A 139 5.16 5.22 -4.92
CA VAL A 139 5.31 6.66 -4.72
C VAL A 139 6.76 7.09 -4.86
N THR A 140 6.98 8.31 -5.35
CA THR A 140 8.29 8.98 -5.30
C THR A 140 8.32 9.94 -4.13
N ILE A 141 9.43 10.01 -3.42
CA ILE A 141 9.66 11.02 -2.36
C ILE A 141 10.05 12.34 -3.01
N LYS A 142 9.51 13.45 -2.50
CA LYS A 142 9.80 14.82 -2.93
C LYS A 142 11.02 15.41 -2.25
#